data_AF-A0A7U6KS93-F1
#
_entry.id   AF-A0A7U6KS93-F1
#
_cell.length_a   1.000
_cell.length_b   1.000
_cell.length_c   1.000
_cell.angle_alpha   90.00
_cell.angle_beta   90.00
_cell.angle_gamma   90.00
#
_symmetry.space_group_name_H-M   'P 1'
#
loop_
_entity.id
_entity.type
_entity.pdbx_description
1 polymer ?
#
loop_
_entity_poly.entity_id
_entity_poly.type
_entity_poly.pdbx_seq_one_letter_code
_entity_poly.pdbx_strand_id
1 'polypeptide(L)'
;MAGKTRVAKYQADRTNQKLYFCRLSCQAAGSTNDKQLYQAHCETAIFHLYGALLAFTQELGHFYSLNMTAPTLSDIEQALSERTQVSPEIQRLQQLQQQGFIANIERAYERCLYAVPPDTVVDEKPSSDLAAPDLIVNVVTLSNQWLPDEATIREWRNQLLELIEQLRAGMVDF
;
A
#
# COMPACT_ATOMS: atom_id res chain seq x y z
N MET A 1 -10.59 -12.44 -38.18
CA MET A 1 -9.73 -12.63 -37.00
C MET A 1 -9.76 -11.34 -36.21
N ALA A 2 -10.72 -11.28 -35.28
CA ALA A 2 -11.18 -10.08 -34.60
C ALA A 2 -10.12 -9.46 -33.70
N GLY A 3 -10.24 -8.14 -33.53
CA GLY A 3 -9.32 -7.27 -32.81
C GLY A 3 -8.92 -7.82 -31.45
N LYS A 4 -7.60 -7.94 -31.26
CA LYS A 4 -6.99 -8.04 -29.94
C LYS A 4 -7.45 -6.83 -29.13
N THR A 5 -8.25 -7.09 -28.11
CA THR A 5 -8.57 -6.27 -26.95
C THR A 5 -7.39 -5.34 -26.61
N ARG A 6 -7.49 -4.09 -27.05
CA ARG A 6 -6.34 -3.18 -27.18
C ARG A 6 -6.02 -2.39 -25.90
N VAL A 7 -6.47 -2.88 -24.75
CA VAL A 7 -6.33 -2.21 -23.44
C VAL A 7 -5.79 -3.14 -22.33
N ALA A 8 -5.41 -4.39 -22.66
CA ALA A 8 -4.89 -5.32 -21.67
C ALA A 8 -3.40 -5.62 -21.93
N LYS A 9 -2.45 -4.76 -21.52
CA LYS A 9 -1.06 -5.20 -21.18
C LYS A 9 0.00 -4.17 -20.75
N TYR A 10 -0.29 -2.90 -20.49
CA TYR A 10 0.78 -2.05 -19.95
C TYR A 10 0.84 -2.21 -18.43
N GLN A 11 1.72 -3.10 -17.96
CA GLN A 11 2.17 -3.24 -16.56
C GLN A 11 1.15 -3.63 -15.48
N ALA A 12 -0.10 -3.93 -15.85
CA ALA A 12 -1.11 -4.49 -14.93
C ALA A 12 -0.61 -5.72 -14.15
N ASP A 13 0.34 -6.48 -14.72
CA ASP A 13 0.97 -7.63 -14.10
C ASP A 13 1.63 -7.28 -12.76
N ARG A 14 2.26 -6.10 -12.64
CA ARG A 14 2.93 -5.70 -11.39
C ARG A 14 1.92 -5.33 -10.31
N THR A 15 0.88 -4.58 -10.67
CA THR A 15 -0.26 -4.27 -9.79
C THR A 15 -0.89 -5.56 -9.26
N ASN A 16 -1.21 -6.48 -10.17
CA ASN A 16 -1.85 -7.76 -9.84
C ASN A 16 -0.94 -8.65 -8.98
N GLN A 17 0.37 -8.69 -9.28
CA GLN A 17 1.34 -9.43 -8.48
C GLN A 17 1.43 -8.89 -7.04
N LYS A 18 1.40 -7.56 -6.86
CA LYS A 18 1.40 -6.94 -5.54
C LYS A 18 0.13 -7.27 -4.75
N LEU A 19 -1.04 -7.20 -5.38
CA LEU A 19 -2.30 -7.64 -4.77
C LEU A 19 -2.27 -9.12 -4.39
N TYR A 20 -1.70 -9.97 -5.25
CA TYR A 20 -1.55 -11.41 -4.98
C TYR A 20 -0.62 -11.67 -3.78
N PHE A 21 0.52 -10.99 -3.68
CA PHE A 21 1.43 -11.15 -2.54
C PHE A 21 0.82 -10.64 -1.24
N CYS A 22 0.07 -9.52 -1.27
CA CYS A 22 -0.71 -9.08 -0.11
C CYS A 22 -1.68 -10.18 0.36
N ARG A 23 -2.38 -10.84 -0.57
CA ARG A 23 -3.26 -11.97 -0.25
C ARG A 23 -2.51 -13.12 0.43
N LEU A 24 -1.35 -13.52 -0.10
CA LEU A 24 -0.54 -14.60 0.50
C LEU A 24 -0.06 -14.24 1.91
N SER A 25 0.39 -13.01 2.13
CA SER A 25 0.82 -12.56 3.46
C SER A 25 -0.33 -12.55 4.46
N CYS A 26 -1.53 -12.10 4.07
CA CYS A 26 -2.71 -12.21 4.93
C CYS A 26 -3.07 -13.67 5.27
N GLN A 27 -2.92 -14.60 4.31
CA GLN A 27 -3.16 -16.03 4.55
C GLN A 27 -2.15 -16.60 5.56
N ALA A 28 -0.87 -16.24 5.41
CA ALA A 28 0.18 -16.64 6.35
C ALA A 28 -0.08 -16.08 7.76
N ALA A 29 -0.47 -14.80 7.88
CA ALA A 29 -0.87 -14.19 9.15
C ALA A 29 -2.00 -14.98 9.83
N GLY A 30 -3.08 -15.28 9.10
CA GLY A 30 -4.20 -16.03 9.66
C GLY A 30 -3.94 -17.51 9.97
N SER A 31 -2.78 -18.04 9.57
CA SER A 31 -2.41 -19.46 9.78
C SER A 31 -1.45 -19.69 10.94
N THR A 32 -0.98 -18.63 11.60
CA THR A 32 -0.02 -18.72 12.71
C THR A 32 -0.66 -18.27 14.03
N ASN A 33 -0.28 -18.96 15.12
CA ASN A 33 -0.59 -18.54 16.49
C ASN A 33 0.60 -17.81 17.16
N ASP A 34 1.75 -17.76 16.47
CA ASP A 34 2.92 -17.01 16.91
C ASP A 34 2.70 -15.52 16.61
N LYS A 35 2.68 -14.70 17.67
CA LYS A 35 2.41 -13.26 17.57
C LYS A 35 3.45 -12.51 16.75
N GLN A 36 4.71 -12.94 16.79
CA GLN A 36 5.81 -12.29 16.08
C GLN A 36 5.70 -12.58 14.58
N LEU A 37 5.44 -13.84 14.23
CA LEU A 37 5.18 -14.22 12.84
C LEU A 37 3.90 -13.56 12.31
N TYR A 38 2.84 -13.50 13.13
CA TYR A 38 1.61 -12.82 12.78
C TYR A 38 1.86 -11.35 12.43
N GLN A 39 2.58 -10.62 13.28
CA GLN A 39 2.90 -9.21 13.06
C GLN A 39 3.77 -9.03 11.80
N ALA A 40 4.80 -9.85 11.62
CA ALA A 40 5.66 -9.81 10.43
C ALA A 40 4.87 -10.06 9.13
N HIS A 41 3.89 -10.98 9.16
CA HIS A 41 3.03 -11.23 8.02
C HIS A 41 2.06 -10.07 7.75
N CYS A 42 1.51 -9.43 8.78
CA CYS A 42 0.67 -8.23 8.62
C CYS A 42 1.47 -7.08 8.00
N GLU A 43 2.68 -6.83 8.48
CA GLU A 43 3.58 -5.82 7.94
C GLU A 43 3.94 -6.10 6.46
N THR A 44 4.27 -7.36 6.15
CA THR A 44 4.52 -7.79 4.76
C THR A 44 3.29 -7.57 3.87
N ALA A 45 2.09 -7.84 4.39
CA ALA A 45 0.85 -7.62 3.66
C ALA A 45 0.61 -6.13 3.36
N ILE A 46 0.90 -5.23 4.31
CA ILE A 46 0.81 -3.77 4.14
C ILE A 46 1.82 -3.28 3.09
N PHE A 47 3.07 -3.75 3.12
CA PHE A 47 4.08 -3.40 2.10
C PHE A 47 3.64 -3.79 0.69
N HIS A 48 3.01 -4.95 0.55
CA HIS A 48 2.47 -5.37 -0.75
C HIS A 48 1.21 -4.60 -1.14
N LEU A 49 0.34 -4.24 -0.19
CA LEU A 49 -0.86 -3.48 -0.45
C LEU A 49 -0.55 -2.05 -0.91
N TYR A 50 0.31 -1.33 -0.19
CA TYR A 50 0.79 -0.02 -0.63
C TYR A 50 1.60 -0.13 -1.95
N GLY A 51 2.40 -1.18 -2.10
CA GLY A 51 3.09 -1.46 -3.36
C GLY A 51 2.16 -1.70 -4.55
N ALA A 52 0.93 -2.18 -4.32
CA ALA A 52 -0.09 -2.30 -5.37
C ALA A 52 -0.64 -0.94 -5.78
N LEU A 53 -0.86 -0.03 -4.83
CA LEU A 53 -1.25 1.36 -5.11
C LEU A 53 -0.19 2.06 -5.98
N LEU A 54 1.09 1.98 -5.60
CA LEU A 54 2.19 2.57 -6.39
C LEU A 54 2.29 1.99 -7.80
N ALA A 55 2.18 0.66 -7.93
CA ALA A 55 2.21 0.00 -9.23
C ALA A 55 1.02 0.42 -10.10
N PHE A 56 -0.16 0.61 -9.49
CA PHE A 56 -1.33 1.12 -10.21
C PHE A 56 -1.19 2.59 -10.60
N THR A 57 -0.57 3.43 -9.77
CA THR A 57 -0.24 4.82 -10.16
C THR A 57 0.68 4.84 -11.38
N GLN A 58 1.69 3.95 -11.43
CA GLN A 58 2.53 3.79 -12.61
C GLN A 58 1.74 3.32 -13.84
N GLU A 59 0.83 2.37 -13.67
CA GLU A 59 -0.08 1.90 -14.72
C GLU A 59 -0.91 3.05 -15.32
N LEU A 60 -1.45 3.94 -14.47
CA LEU A 60 -2.17 5.14 -14.92
C LEU A 60 -1.27 6.12 -15.69
N GLY A 61 -0.04 6.34 -15.22
CA GLY A 61 0.94 7.14 -15.96
C GLY A 61 1.15 6.60 -17.38
N HIS A 62 1.31 5.28 -17.52
CA HIS A 62 1.44 4.63 -18.82
C HIS A 62 0.17 4.73 -19.68
N PHE A 63 -1.02 4.59 -19.08
CA PHE A 63 -2.29 4.78 -19.79
C PHE A 63 -2.35 6.18 -20.44
N TYR A 64 -1.93 7.22 -19.72
CA TYR A 64 -1.86 8.59 -20.25
C TYR A 64 -0.63 8.90 -21.11
N SER A 65 0.15 7.88 -21.48
CA SER A 65 1.41 8.04 -22.23
C SER A 65 2.39 9.01 -21.54
N LEU A 66 2.44 8.95 -20.21
CA LEU A 66 3.40 9.63 -19.36
C LEU A 66 4.49 8.62 -18.98
N ASN A 67 5.69 8.77 -19.56
CA ASN A 67 6.81 7.88 -19.27
C ASN A 67 7.49 8.28 -17.96
N MET A 68 6.90 7.87 -16.83
CA MET A 68 7.39 8.16 -15.47
C MET A 68 7.81 6.87 -14.76
N THR A 69 8.99 6.86 -14.12
CA THR A 69 9.52 5.65 -13.47
C THR A 69 8.86 5.35 -12.12
N ALA A 70 8.54 6.39 -11.34
CA ALA A 70 7.92 6.27 -10.02
C ALA A 70 6.95 7.45 -9.80
N PRO A 71 5.86 7.53 -10.58
CA PRO A 71 4.96 8.67 -10.51
C PRO A 71 4.17 8.70 -9.20
N THR A 72 3.92 9.90 -8.70
CA THR A 72 2.86 10.19 -7.75
C THR A 72 1.57 10.59 -8.48
N LEU A 73 0.44 10.63 -7.77
CA LEU A 73 -0.81 11.16 -8.35
C LEU A 73 -0.67 12.62 -8.76
N SER A 74 0.07 13.42 -7.99
CA SER A 74 0.34 14.83 -8.29
C SER A 74 1.22 15.01 -9.53
N ASP A 75 2.22 14.15 -9.74
CA ASP A 75 3.04 14.18 -10.96
C ASP A 75 2.18 13.95 -12.21
N ILE A 76 1.27 12.97 -12.15
CA ILE A 76 0.36 12.66 -13.25
C ILE A 76 -0.63 13.81 -13.47
N GLU A 77 -1.25 14.32 -12.41
CA GLU A 77 -2.19 15.45 -12.48
C GLU A 77 -1.54 16.67 -13.14
N GLN A 78 -0.33 17.04 -12.71
CA GLN A 78 0.40 18.17 -13.28
C GLN A 78 0.66 17.95 -14.77
N ALA A 79 1.17 16.79 -15.17
CA ALA A 79 1.49 16.50 -16.56
C ALA A 79 0.24 16.47 -17.46
N LEU A 80 -0.92 16.07 -16.94
CA LEU A 80 -2.20 16.15 -17.65
C LEU A 80 -2.70 17.58 -17.76
N SER A 81 -2.56 18.38 -16.70
CA SER A 81 -2.95 19.80 -16.69
C SER A 81 -2.18 20.61 -17.73
N GLU A 82 -0.87 20.37 -17.89
CA GLU A 82 -0.04 20.96 -18.95
C GLU A 82 -0.56 20.64 -20.37
N ARG A 83 -1.27 19.53 -20.53
CA ARG A 83 -1.93 19.11 -21.78
C ARG A 83 -3.40 19.55 -21.85
N THR A 84 -3.88 20.35 -20.90
CA THR A 84 -5.29 20.74 -20.75
C THR A 84 -6.23 19.53 -20.63
N GLN A 85 -5.75 18.44 -20.02
CA GLN A 85 -6.49 17.20 -19.77
C GLN A 85 -6.81 17.05 -18.29
N VAL A 86 -7.93 16.40 -17.99
CA VAL A 86 -8.36 16.06 -16.63
C VAL A 86 -8.64 14.56 -16.57
N SER A 87 -8.11 13.89 -15.54
CA SER A 87 -8.36 12.47 -15.30
C SER A 87 -9.35 12.29 -14.13
N PRO A 88 -10.55 11.72 -14.36
CA PRO A 88 -11.46 11.37 -13.28
C PRO A 88 -10.89 10.28 -12.35
N GLU A 89 -10.04 9.40 -12.86
CA GLU A 89 -9.36 8.34 -12.09
C GLU A 89 -8.39 8.95 -11.07
N ILE A 90 -7.57 9.91 -11.49
CA ILE A 90 -6.64 10.61 -10.60
C ILE A 90 -7.39 11.41 -9.53
N GLN A 91 -8.43 12.14 -9.91
CA GLN A 91 -9.26 12.88 -8.95
C GLN A 91 -9.89 11.94 -7.91
N ARG A 92 -10.39 10.79 -8.35
CA ARG A 92 -10.99 9.80 -7.45
C ARG A 92 -9.97 9.22 -6.46
N LEU A 93 -8.77 8.90 -6.93
CA LEU A 93 -7.70 8.39 -6.07
C LEU A 93 -7.22 9.45 -5.06
N GLN A 94 -7.04 10.70 -5.48
CA GLN A 94 -6.68 11.81 -4.59
C GLN A 94 -7.74 12.06 -3.51
N GLN A 95 -9.02 11.98 -3.85
CA GLN A 95 -10.10 12.07 -2.86
C GLN A 95 -9.99 10.97 -1.79
N LEU A 96 -9.69 9.75 -2.20
CA LEU A 96 -9.54 8.61 -1.30
C LEU A 96 -8.24 8.64 -0.47
N GLN A 97 -7.19 9.29 -0.97
CA GLN A 97 -5.96 9.59 -0.22
C GLN A 97 -6.19 10.61 0.90
N GLN A 98 -7.06 11.60 0.68
CA GLN A 98 -7.43 12.55 1.74
C GLN A 98 -8.22 11.85 2.85
N GLN A 99 -9.16 10.99 2.46
CA GLN A 99 -10.04 10.28 3.39
C GLN A 99 -10.52 8.95 2.80
N GLY A 100 -10.47 7.89 3.60
CA GLY A 100 -10.94 6.56 3.21
C GLY A 100 -9.86 5.51 3.33
N PHE A 101 -10.06 4.38 2.65
CA PHE A 101 -9.19 3.22 2.81
C PHE A 101 -7.79 3.45 2.24
N ILE A 102 -7.62 4.27 1.19
CA ILE A 102 -6.29 4.61 0.66
C ILE A 102 -5.50 5.40 1.72
N ALA A 103 -6.12 6.43 2.34
CA ALA A 103 -5.51 7.15 3.45
C ALA A 103 -5.09 6.21 4.61
N ASN A 104 -5.88 5.16 4.88
CA ASN A 104 -5.56 4.18 5.91
C ASN A 104 -4.41 3.24 5.50
N ILE A 105 -4.33 2.84 4.23
CA ILE A 105 -3.21 2.06 3.68
C ILE A 105 -1.91 2.87 3.82
N GLU A 106 -1.92 4.16 3.46
CA GLU A 106 -0.74 5.02 3.54
C GLU A 106 -0.27 5.20 4.98
N ARG A 107 -1.18 5.49 5.93
CA ARG A 107 -0.85 5.57 7.35
C ARG A 107 -0.33 4.24 7.90
N ALA A 108 -0.89 3.11 7.48
CA ALA A 108 -0.42 1.80 7.90
C ALA A 108 0.99 1.53 7.36
N TYR A 109 1.26 1.89 6.10
CA TYR A 109 2.58 1.80 5.49
C TYR A 109 3.62 2.67 6.22
N GLU A 110 3.29 3.92 6.54
CA GLU A 110 4.16 4.81 7.32
C GLU A 110 4.50 4.22 8.70
N ARG A 111 3.54 3.59 9.36
CA ARG A 111 3.76 2.91 10.65
C ARG A 111 4.69 1.69 10.52
N CYS A 112 4.74 1.03 9.37
CA CYS A 112 5.75 -0.02 9.15
C CYS A 112 7.17 0.56 9.04
N LEU A 113 7.30 1.81 8.57
CA LEU A 113 8.61 2.43 8.33
C LEU A 113 9.17 3.19 9.54
N TYR A 114 8.30 3.82 10.32
CA TYR A 114 8.69 4.77 11.33
C TYR A 114 8.07 4.41 12.68
N ALA A 115 8.87 4.56 13.75
CA ALA A 115 8.35 4.48 15.10
C ALA A 115 7.28 5.56 15.31
N VAL A 116 6.16 5.19 15.94
CA VAL A 116 5.17 6.18 16.38
C VAL A 116 5.82 6.99 17.51
N PRO A 117 5.85 8.33 17.42
CA PRO A 117 6.32 9.16 18.52
C PRO A 117 5.56 8.78 19.79
N PRO A 118 6.23 8.49 20.91
CA PRO A 118 5.51 8.17 22.13
C PRO A 118 4.68 9.39 22.56
N ASP A 119 3.42 9.17 22.95
CA ASP A 119 2.52 10.23 23.44
C ASP A 119 3.05 10.93 24.71
N THR A 120 4.07 10.35 25.34
CA THR A 120 4.76 10.90 26.50
C THR A 120 6.28 10.79 26.30
N VAL A 121 6.97 11.93 26.42
CA VAL A 121 8.43 11.93 26.53
C VAL A 121 8.78 11.38 27.91
N VAL A 122 9.03 10.08 27.99
CA VAL A 122 9.55 9.48 29.23
C VAL A 122 11.03 9.82 29.26
N ASP A 123 11.41 10.70 30.19
CA ASP A 123 12.79 11.14 30.43
C ASP A 123 13.55 10.00 31.16
N GLU A 124 13.69 8.85 30.50
CA GLU A 124 14.43 7.72 31.05
C GLU A 124 15.93 7.95 30.87
N LYS A 125 16.58 8.43 31.94
CA LYS A 125 18.04 8.36 32.05
C LYS A 125 18.47 6.90 31.85
N PRO A 126 19.41 6.61 30.94
CA PRO A 126 19.85 5.24 30.72
C PRO A 126 20.51 4.71 32.00
N SER A 127 19.91 3.67 32.59
CA SER A 127 20.52 2.93 33.71
C SER A 127 21.79 2.26 33.21
N SER A 128 22.92 2.59 33.82
CA SER A 128 24.28 2.24 33.36
C SER A 128 24.69 0.78 33.57
N ASP A 129 23.78 -0.11 33.97
CA ASP A 129 24.08 -1.50 34.22
C ASP A 129 23.14 -2.39 33.43
N LEU A 130 23.73 -3.19 32.54
CA LEU A 130 23.43 -4.61 32.23
C LEU A 130 23.93 -4.92 30.81
N ALA A 131 24.71 -5.99 30.69
CA ALA A 131 25.23 -6.53 29.43
C ALA A 131 24.14 -6.50 28.35
N ALA A 132 24.40 -5.81 27.23
CA ALA A 132 23.45 -5.56 26.16
C ALA A 132 22.70 -6.86 25.80
N PRO A 133 21.46 -7.06 26.28
CA PRO A 133 20.68 -8.22 25.88
C PRO A 133 20.40 -8.05 24.40
N ASP A 134 20.40 -9.14 23.63
CA ASP A 134 20.25 -9.13 22.18
C ASP A 134 19.00 -8.31 21.77
N LEU A 135 19.21 -7.03 21.47
CA LEU A 135 18.14 -6.01 21.39
C LEU A 135 17.11 -6.39 20.32
N ILE A 136 17.53 -7.19 19.36
CA ILE A 136 16.72 -7.74 18.26
C ILE A 136 15.57 -8.61 18.79
N VAL A 137 15.77 -9.37 19.86
CA VAL A 137 14.76 -10.33 20.36
C VAL A 137 13.73 -9.67 21.28
N ASN A 138 14.14 -8.67 22.09
CA ASN A 138 13.25 -8.01 23.04
C ASN A 138 12.27 -7.01 22.39
N VAL A 139 12.63 -6.39 21.26
CA VAL A 139 11.76 -5.42 20.57
C VAL A 139 10.45 -6.06 20.09
N VAL A 140 10.45 -7.35 19.75
CA VAL A 140 9.27 -8.08 19.26
C VAL A 140 8.33 -8.54 20.39
N THR A 141 8.70 -8.32 21.66
CA THR A 141 7.86 -8.66 22.83
C THR A 141 6.94 -7.52 23.26
N LEU A 142 7.20 -6.30 22.78
CA LEU A 142 6.36 -5.12 23.03
C LEU A 142 5.06 -5.25 22.23
N SER A 143 4.10 -5.90 22.90
CA SER A 143 2.79 -6.31 22.42
C SER A 143 1.83 -5.13 22.25
N ASN A 144 2.21 -4.10 21.50
CA ASN A 144 1.29 -3.06 21.06
C ASN A 144 1.01 -3.29 19.58
N GLN A 145 -0.12 -3.90 19.26
CA GLN A 145 -0.58 -4.10 17.89
C GLN A 145 -1.02 -2.76 17.28
N TRP A 146 -0.03 -1.95 16.93
CA TRP A 146 -0.10 -0.66 16.27
C TRP A 146 -0.43 -0.73 14.77
N LEU A 147 -0.20 -1.91 14.17
CA LEU A 147 -0.59 -2.23 12.81
C LEU A 147 -2.02 -2.81 12.76
N PRO A 148 -2.78 -2.56 11.69
CA PRO A 148 -4.08 -3.17 11.48
C PRO A 148 -3.97 -4.70 11.45
N ASP A 149 -5.04 -5.37 11.89
CA ASP A 149 -5.13 -6.83 11.81
C ASP A 149 -5.27 -7.32 10.36
N GLU A 150 -5.02 -8.60 10.17
CA GLU A 150 -4.98 -9.21 8.86
C GLU A 150 -6.37 -9.23 8.18
N ALA A 151 -7.46 -9.18 8.95
CA ALA A 151 -8.82 -9.06 8.46
C ALA A 151 -9.08 -7.66 7.86
N THR A 152 -8.65 -6.61 8.55
CA THR A 152 -8.71 -5.22 8.07
C THR A 152 -7.87 -5.05 6.80
N ILE A 153 -6.67 -5.63 6.76
CA ILE A 153 -5.81 -5.57 5.56
C ILE A 153 -6.47 -6.31 4.38
N ARG A 154 -7.12 -7.46 4.63
CA ARG A 154 -7.90 -8.18 3.61
C ARG A 154 -9.03 -7.33 3.04
N GLU A 155 -9.74 -6.61 3.90
CA GLU A 155 -10.83 -5.73 3.50
C GLU A 155 -10.32 -4.59 2.61
N TRP A 156 -9.26 -3.89 3.02
CA TRP A 156 -8.66 -2.85 2.19
C TRP A 156 -8.11 -3.38 0.87
N ARG A 157 -7.59 -4.61 0.83
CA ARG A 157 -7.17 -5.26 -0.42
C ARG A 157 -8.35 -5.47 -1.37
N ASN A 158 -9.51 -5.90 -0.86
CA ASN A 158 -10.70 -6.10 -1.67
C ASN A 158 -11.22 -4.76 -2.20
N GLN A 159 -11.30 -3.74 -1.35
CA GLN A 159 -11.69 -2.38 -1.77
C GLN A 159 -10.76 -1.81 -2.83
N LEU A 160 -9.43 -2.02 -2.69
CA LEU A 160 -8.46 -1.61 -3.69
C LEU A 160 -8.62 -2.37 -5.01
N LEU A 161 -8.82 -3.69 -4.95
CA LEU A 161 -9.05 -4.52 -6.13
C LEU A 161 -10.29 -4.06 -6.90
N GLU A 162 -11.42 -3.90 -6.20
CA GLU A 162 -12.67 -3.43 -6.79
C GLU A 162 -12.53 -2.05 -7.41
N LEU A 163 -11.87 -1.11 -6.72
CA LEU A 163 -11.58 0.22 -7.25
C LEU A 163 -10.74 0.14 -8.53
N ILE A 164 -9.65 -0.64 -8.52
CA ILE A 164 -8.77 -0.80 -9.68
C ILE A 164 -9.54 -1.40 -10.87
N GLU A 165 -10.39 -2.40 -10.64
CA GLU A 165 -11.22 -3.00 -11.69
C GLU A 165 -12.22 -2.00 -12.27
N GLN A 166 -12.87 -1.20 -11.42
CA GLN A 166 -13.78 -0.13 -11.86
C GLN A 166 -13.06 0.93 -12.69
N LEU A 167 -11.91 1.42 -12.23
CA LEU A 167 -11.12 2.42 -12.95
C LEU A 167 -10.60 1.85 -14.28
N ARG A 168 -10.13 0.60 -14.29
CA ARG A 168 -9.73 -0.10 -15.52
C ARG A 168 -10.88 -0.25 -16.52
N ALA A 169 -12.08 -0.57 -16.06
CA ALA A 169 -13.25 -0.64 -16.93
C ALA A 169 -13.54 0.72 -17.57
N GLY A 170 -13.53 1.79 -16.77
CA GLY A 170 -13.71 3.16 -17.28
C GLY A 170 -12.66 3.56 -18.33
N MET A 171 -11.41 3.14 -18.17
CA MET A 171 -10.34 3.40 -19.14
C MET A 171 -10.50 2.70 -20.51
N VAL A 172 -11.31 1.64 -20.60
CA VAL A 172 -11.56 0.91 -21.86
C VAL A 172 -12.65 1.56 -22.71
N ASP A 173 -13.52 2.35 -22.08
CA ASP A 173 -14.71 2.93 -22.71
C ASP A 173 -14.45 4.28 -23.41
N PHE A 174 -13.19 4.76 -23.44
CA PHE A 174 -12.73 5.97 -24.13
C PHE A 174 -11.81 5.66 -25.32
#